data_AF-R6CFH0-F1
#
_entry.id   AF-R6CFH0-F1
#
_cell.length_a   1.000
_cell.length_b   1.000
_cell.length_c   1.000
_cell.angle_alpha   90.00
_cell.angle_beta   90.00
_cell.angle_gamma   90.00
#
_symmetry.space_group_name_H-M   'P 1'
#
loop_
_entity.id
_entity.type
_entity.pdbx_description
1 polymer ?
#
loop_
_entity_poly.entity_id
_entity_poly.type
_entity_poly.pdbx_seq_one_letter_code
_entity_poly.pdbx_strand_id
1 'polypeptide(L)'
;MNDIQSLTIDEFNKQMRQPTLHPQVAVIDPGQLEDDTTLCFTGNFYAVRFVRTRCGEVRYGRQCVDFQYGTLTFTKPGDTICISHEDAIDGSISGLLLHPELFSTKSLVFKKADYTFFDYRENESLHLSLQEMHIVQDCLDHIHEELQRDIDPYSLRLVSVGVELLLDYCLRFYERQFACRSDICQEYLATVNKTLYRYFSLCGQKSLEDGICRVESALSTLSPAYLNEVVRIETGKMLAEYIRLKMMEYIKKRVRKDDCPLEQIAGEFGFYQPHILALLYRQLFGHQSEYSILTSDYKLN
;
A
#
# COMPACT_ATOMS: atom_id res chain seq x y z
N MET A 1 -27.83 3.98 9.94
CA MET A 1 -26.88 4.73 9.09
C MET A 1 -26.56 5.99 9.86
N ASN A 2 -25.46 6.00 10.61
CA ASN A 2 -25.03 7.23 11.27
C ASN A 2 -24.44 8.13 10.20
N ASP A 3 -25.11 9.24 9.93
CA ASP A 3 -24.50 10.38 9.25
C ASP A 3 -23.34 10.85 10.13
N ILE A 4 -22.14 10.34 9.85
CA ILE A 4 -20.92 10.99 10.31
C ILE A 4 -20.94 12.33 9.61
N GLN A 5 -21.22 13.42 10.34
CA GLN A 5 -20.92 14.77 9.86
C GLN A 5 -19.46 14.75 9.41
N SER A 6 -19.25 14.71 8.09
CA SER A 6 -17.91 14.69 7.54
C SER A 6 -17.31 16.06 7.81
N LEU A 7 -16.35 16.13 8.72
CA LEU A 7 -15.57 17.34 8.97
C LEU A 7 -15.14 17.93 7.63
N THR A 8 -15.37 19.22 7.41
CA THR A 8 -14.96 19.95 6.21
C THR A 8 -13.58 20.60 6.41
N ILE A 9 -12.92 20.99 5.31
CA ILE A 9 -11.61 21.69 5.40
C ILE A 9 -11.75 22.99 6.19
N ASP A 10 -12.87 23.70 6.02
CA ASP A 10 -13.13 24.93 6.75
C ASP A 10 -13.29 24.70 8.26
N GLU A 11 -13.98 23.63 8.67
CA GLU A 11 -14.10 23.26 10.08
C GLU A 11 -12.75 22.83 10.67
N PHE A 12 -11.94 22.08 9.93
CA PHE A 12 -10.57 21.75 10.32
C PHE A 12 -9.71 23.01 10.52
N ASN A 13 -9.72 23.93 9.55
CA ASN A 13 -8.92 25.15 9.63
C ASN A 13 -9.33 26.02 10.82
N LYS A 14 -10.64 26.09 11.12
CA LYS A 14 -11.16 26.76 12.33
C LYS A 14 -10.62 26.12 13.62
N GLN A 15 -10.53 24.79 13.68
CA GLN A 15 -9.95 24.10 14.84
C GLN A 15 -8.45 24.36 14.98
N MET A 16 -7.74 24.41 13.86
CA MET A 16 -6.31 24.78 13.78
C MET A 16 -6.05 26.29 13.91
N ARG A 17 -7.09 27.12 14.08
CA ARG A 17 -6.99 28.59 14.17
C ARG A 17 -6.30 29.25 12.95
N GLN A 18 -6.45 28.66 11.77
CA GLN A 18 -5.86 29.13 10.52
C GLN A 18 -6.94 29.52 9.48
N PRO A 19 -6.63 30.37 8.49
CA PRO A 19 -7.59 30.73 7.44
C PRO A 19 -7.81 29.58 6.45
N THR A 20 -9.03 29.49 5.91
CA THR A 20 -9.33 28.58 4.80
C THR A 20 -8.90 29.19 3.47
N LEU A 21 -7.79 28.70 2.93
CA LEU A 21 -7.23 29.16 1.66
C LEU A 21 -7.83 28.45 0.44
N HIS A 22 -8.25 27.19 0.60
CA HIS A 22 -8.83 26.41 -0.50
C HIS A 22 -9.86 25.38 0.00
N PRO A 23 -10.95 25.12 -0.75
CA PRO A 23 -12.03 24.21 -0.31
C PRO A 23 -11.64 22.72 -0.30
N GLN A 24 -10.62 22.31 -1.09
CA GLN A 24 -10.22 20.90 -1.23
C GLN A 24 -8.80 20.58 -0.72
N VAL A 25 -8.04 21.58 -0.30
CA VAL A 25 -6.66 21.40 0.20
C VAL A 25 -6.45 22.29 1.41
N ALA A 26 -5.87 21.74 2.46
CA ALA A 26 -5.45 22.48 3.65
C ALA A 26 -4.00 22.13 3.98
N VAL A 27 -3.22 23.13 4.39
CA VAL A 27 -1.93 22.86 5.04
C VAL A 27 -2.14 22.53 6.51
N ILE A 28 -1.23 21.76 7.08
CA ILE A 28 -1.19 21.48 8.52
C ILE A 28 -0.05 22.32 9.10
N ASP A 29 -0.39 23.34 9.88
CA ASP A 29 0.57 24.15 10.64
C ASP A 29 0.38 23.89 12.15
N PRO A 30 1.16 22.96 12.74
CA PRO A 30 1.03 22.66 14.17
C PRO A 30 1.43 23.82 15.06
N GLY A 31 2.20 24.80 14.57
CA GLY A 31 2.60 25.98 15.36
C GLY A 31 1.43 26.89 15.75
N GLN A 32 0.24 26.69 15.16
CA GLN A 32 -0.98 27.37 15.56
C GLN A 32 -1.69 26.70 16.75
N LEU A 33 -1.29 25.49 17.13
CA LEU A 33 -1.80 24.80 18.31
C LEU A 33 -1.13 25.35 19.58
N GLU A 34 -1.82 25.22 20.70
CA GLU A 34 -1.21 25.50 22.01
C GLU A 34 -0.18 24.41 22.34
N ASP A 35 0.88 24.77 23.07
CA ASP A 35 1.90 23.83 23.55
C ASP A 35 1.23 22.60 24.22
N ASP A 36 1.82 21.42 24.00
CA ASP A 36 1.33 20.12 24.51
C ASP A 36 -0.09 19.71 24.07
N THR A 37 -0.68 20.41 23.08
CA THR A 37 -2.01 20.06 22.55
C THR A 37 -1.89 19.07 21.39
N THR A 38 -2.74 18.04 21.41
CA THR A 38 -2.95 17.14 20.27
C THR A 38 -4.39 17.27 19.77
N LEU A 39 -4.55 17.64 18.51
CA LEU A 39 -5.85 17.68 17.84
C LEU A 39 -6.11 16.34 17.15
N CYS A 40 -7.10 15.58 17.61
CA CYS A 40 -7.54 14.35 16.95
C CYS A 40 -8.94 14.52 16.34
N PHE A 41 -9.10 14.11 15.09
CA PHE A 41 -10.38 14.16 14.38
C PHE A 41 -10.48 13.04 13.35
N THR A 42 -11.71 12.77 12.91
CA THR A 42 -12.00 11.85 11.81
C THR A 42 -12.72 12.64 10.73
N GLY A 43 -12.34 12.44 9.48
CA GLY A 43 -12.91 13.19 8.36
C GLY A 43 -12.80 12.44 7.05
N ASN A 44 -13.46 12.98 6.03
CA ASN A 44 -13.39 12.45 4.68
C ASN A 44 -12.17 13.04 3.96
N PHE A 45 -10.96 12.79 4.47
CA PHE A 45 -9.71 13.36 3.95
C PHE A 45 -8.63 12.31 3.80
N TYR A 46 -7.80 12.49 2.78
CA TYR A 46 -6.45 11.95 2.79
C TYR A 46 -5.55 12.91 3.56
N ALA A 47 -4.62 12.40 4.37
CA ALA A 47 -3.59 13.22 5.00
C ALA A 47 -2.20 12.72 4.64
N VAL A 48 -1.30 13.68 4.41
CA VAL A 48 0.16 13.46 4.31
C VAL A 48 0.77 14.33 5.39
N ARG A 49 1.44 13.74 6.38
CA ARG A 49 1.89 14.49 7.55
C ARG A 49 3.20 13.98 8.11
N PHE A 50 4.08 14.91 8.45
CA PHE A 50 5.25 14.68 9.26
C PHE A 50 4.83 14.35 10.67
N VAL A 51 5.52 13.36 11.21
CA VAL A 51 5.48 13.02 12.62
C VAL A 51 6.91 12.90 13.10
N ARG A 52 7.18 13.48 14.26
CA ARG A 52 8.48 13.36 14.90
C ARG A 52 8.58 12.00 15.57
N THR A 53 9.51 11.17 15.10
CA THR A 53 9.69 9.82 15.66
C THR A 53 11.12 9.59 16.10
N ARG A 54 11.30 8.73 17.10
CA ARG A 54 12.63 8.35 17.62
C ARG A 54 13.06 6.98 17.10
N CYS A 55 14.35 6.67 17.21
CA CYS A 55 14.79 5.32 16.84
C CYS A 55 14.10 4.25 17.69
N GLY A 56 13.65 3.16 17.05
CA GLY A 56 13.00 2.04 17.72
C GLY A 56 11.53 2.26 18.02
N GLU A 57 10.92 3.34 17.50
CA GLU A 57 9.51 3.63 17.71
C GLU A 57 8.62 2.69 16.90
N VAL A 58 8.05 1.70 17.61
CA VAL A 58 7.23 0.63 17.03
C VAL A 58 5.96 1.15 16.38
N ARG A 59 5.35 2.20 16.93
CA ARG A 59 4.11 2.79 16.40
C ARG A 59 4.23 3.14 14.91
N TYR A 60 5.37 3.72 14.54
CA TYR A 60 5.65 4.12 13.16
C TYR A 60 6.57 3.17 12.42
N GLY A 61 6.93 2.03 13.04
CA GLY A 61 7.78 1.00 12.45
C GLY A 61 9.22 1.42 12.20
N ARG A 62 9.72 2.44 12.91
CA ARG A 62 11.07 2.97 12.71
C ARG A 62 12.10 2.06 13.37
N GLN A 63 13.04 1.57 12.58
CA GLN A 63 14.19 0.79 13.01
C GLN A 63 15.47 1.62 13.02
N CYS A 64 16.52 1.16 13.69
CA CYS A 64 17.79 1.89 13.75
C CYS A 64 18.65 1.80 12.50
N VAL A 65 18.25 0.96 11.53
CA VAL A 65 18.82 0.96 10.18
C VAL A 65 18.15 1.99 9.27
N ASP A 66 16.99 2.54 9.65
CA ASP A 66 16.29 3.53 8.84
C ASP A 66 16.86 4.93 9.03
N PHE A 67 16.49 5.85 8.14
CA PHE A 67 16.79 7.26 8.33
C PHE A 67 15.98 7.87 9.48
N GLN A 68 16.61 8.83 10.17
CA GLN A 68 16.11 9.36 11.44
C GLN A 68 15.55 10.78 11.33
N TYR A 69 15.63 11.44 10.17
CA TYR A 69 15.40 12.88 10.03
C TYR A 69 13.93 13.27 9.94
N GLY A 70 13.05 12.40 9.44
CA GLY A 70 11.61 12.66 9.44
C GLY A 70 10.80 11.40 9.16
N THR A 71 9.58 11.33 9.66
CA THR A 71 8.64 10.26 9.31
C THR A 71 7.40 10.87 8.69
N LEU A 72 7.06 10.45 7.48
CA LEU A 72 5.78 10.76 6.86
C LEU A 72 4.80 9.63 7.12
N THR A 73 3.62 10.02 7.57
CA THR A 73 2.48 9.13 7.77
C THR A 73 1.37 9.52 6.81
N PHE A 74 0.61 8.52 6.39
CA PHE A 74 -0.44 8.65 5.40
C PHE A 74 -1.72 8.09 5.99
N THR A 75 -2.82 8.83 5.84
CA THR A 75 -4.14 8.37 6.27
C THR A 75 -5.12 8.52 5.14
N LYS A 76 -6.10 7.61 5.08
CA LYS A 76 -7.19 7.66 4.10
C LYS A 76 -8.48 8.17 4.75
N PRO A 77 -9.48 8.54 3.94
CA PRO A 77 -10.76 8.99 4.45
C PRO A 77 -11.41 7.99 5.41
N GLY A 78 -11.92 8.51 6.53
CA GLY A 78 -12.55 7.71 7.58
C GLY A 78 -11.59 7.26 8.70
N ASP A 79 -10.28 7.36 8.50
CA ASP A 79 -9.31 7.09 9.56
C ASP A 79 -9.12 8.31 10.48
N THR A 80 -8.73 8.06 11.72
CA THR A 80 -8.45 9.12 12.70
C THR A 80 -7.10 9.77 12.43
N ILE A 81 -7.08 11.10 12.36
CA ILE A 81 -5.89 11.92 12.20
C ILE A 81 -5.64 12.62 13.54
N CYS A 82 -4.41 12.55 14.05
CA CYS A 82 -3.98 13.20 15.30
C CYS A 82 -2.73 14.07 15.07
N ILE A 83 -2.86 15.38 15.19
CA ILE A 83 -1.77 16.35 14.95
C ILE A 83 -1.29 16.86 16.31
N SER A 84 0.00 16.71 16.58
CA SER A 84 0.65 17.25 17.78
C SER A 84 1.43 18.52 17.45
N HIS A 85 1.49 19.46 18.39
CA HIS A 85 2.37 20.62 18.28
C HIS A 85 3.84 20.21 18.03
N GLU A 86 4.28 19.08 18.60
CA GLU A 86 5.64 18.53 18.44
C GLU A 86 5.96 18.02 17.02
N ASP A 87 4.95 17.85 16.17
CA ASP A 87 5.12 17.40 14.78
C ASP A 87 5.70 18.49 13.87
N ALA A 88 5.64 19.77 14.29
CA ALA A 88 6.30 20.86 13.58
C ALA A 88 7.82 20.73 13.69
N ILE A 89 8.48 20.52 12.55
CA ILE A 89 9.94 20.60 12.46
C ILE A 89 10.29 22.09 12.36
N ASP A 90 10.86 22.66 13.41
CA ASP A 90 11.29 24.07 13.44
C ASP A 90 10.17 25.11 13.16
N GLY A 91 8.91 24.77 13.46
CA GLY A 91 7.75 25.65 13.23
C GLY A 91 7.28 25.73 11.79
N SER A 92 7.69 24.78 10.93
CA SER A 92 7.24 24.68 9.54
C SER A 92 5.90 23.94 9.40
N ILE A 93 5.31 24.06 8.21
CA ILE A 93 4.16 23.28 7.77
C ILE A 93 4.53 21.79 7.85
N SER A 94 3.75 21.04 8.63
CA SER A 94 4.00 19.62 8.86
C SER A 94 3.23 18.71 7.91
N GLY A 95 2.35 19.22 7.05
CA GLY A 95 1.64 18.34 6.12
C GLY A 95 0.50 18.98 5.34
N LEU A 96 -0.30 18.10 4.72
CA LEU A 96 -1.48 18.45 3.92
C LEU A 96 -2.67 17.58 4.30
N LEU A 97 -3.85 18.19 4.27
CA LEU A 97 -5.14 17.52 4.15
C LEU A 97 -5.68 17.71 2.74
N LEU A 98 -6.12 16.61 2.13
CA LEU A 98 -6.59 16.55 0.76
C LEU A 98 -8.00 15.98 0.74
N HIS A 99 -8.95 16.77 0.23
CA HIS A 99 -10.30 16.27 -0.01
C HIS A 99 -10.29 15.25 -1.18
N PRO A 100 -11.04 14.14 -1.11
CA PRO A 100 -11.07 13.11 -2.16
C PRO A 100 -11.37 13.64 -3.56
N GLU A 101 -12.15 14.72 -3.66
CA GLU A 101 -12.48 15.36 -4.95
C GLU A 101 -11.24 15.91 -5.68
N LEU A 102 -10.16 16.22 -4.98
CA LEU A 102 -8.89 16.61 -5.60
C LEU A 102 -8.34 15.49 -6.51
N PHE A 103 -8.55 14.23 -6.13
CA PHE A 103 -8.15 13.07 -6.95
C PHE A 103 -9.04 12.84 -8.16
N SER A 104 -10.14 13.59 -8.31
CA SER A 104 -10.95 13.59 -9.54
C SER A 104 -10.42 14.54 -10.61
N THR A 105 -9.36 15.31 -10.31
CA THR A 105 -8.70 16.18 -11.29
C THR A 105 -7.92 15.37 -12.33
N LYS A 106 -7.78 15.90 -13.55
CA LYS A 106 -7.19 15.18 -14.69
C LYS A 106 -5.79 14.62 -14.44
N SER A 107 -5.00 15.27 -13.57
CA SER A 107 -3.63 14.86 -13.28
C SER A 107 -3.56 13.69 -12.29
N LEU A 108 -4.44 13.68 -11.29
CA LEU A 108 -4.39 12.71 -10.19
C LEU A 108 -5.28 11.48 -10.37
N VAL A 109 -6.34 11.58 -11.20
CA VAL A 109 -7.37 10.53 -11.33
C VAL A 109 -6.82 9.16 -11.75
N PHE A 110 -5.80 9.15 -12.62
CA PHE A 110 -5.21 7.89 -13.09
C PHE A 110 -4.08 7.38 -12.18
N LYS A 111 -3.47 8.25 -11.38
CA LYS A 111 -2.33 7.91 -10.50
C LYS A 111 -2.74 7.51 -9.09
N LYS A 112 -3.98 7.82 -8.66
CA LYS A 112 -4.43 7.52 -7.27
C LYS A 112 -4.28 6.05 -6.89
N ALA A 113 -4.42 5.14 -7.86
CA ALA A 113 -4.25 3.70 -7.65
C ALA A 113 -2.80 3.30 -7.33
N ASP A 114 -1.82 4.09 -7.80
CA ASP A 114 -0.40 3.84 -7.56
C ASP A 114 0.02 4.27 -6.14
N TYR A 115 -0.71 5.22 -5.54
CA TYR A 115 -0.46 5.70 -4.17
C TYR A 115 -1.04 4.74 -3.11
N THR A 116 -0.56 3.50 -3.11
CA THR A 116 -0.99 2.44 -2.18
C THR A 116 -0.63 2.71 -0.73
N PHE A 117 0.32 3.61 -0.48
CA PHE A 117 0.77 3.96 0.86
C PHE A 117 -0.31 4.60 1.74
N PHE A 118 -1.40 5.11 1.16
CA PHE A 118 -2.58 5.54 1.92
C PHE A 118 -3.35 4.38 2.57
N ASP A 119 -3.12 3.14 2.13
CA ASP A 119 -3.67 1.92 2.71
C ASP A 119 -2.68 1.18 3.61
N TYR A 120 -1.49 1.76 3.83
CA TYR A 120 -0.51 1.22 4.77
C TYR A 120 -0.93 1.53 6.21
N ARG A 121 -0.42 0.72 7.14
CA ARG A 121 -0.62 0.94 8.58
C ARG A 121 0.36 1.98 9.11
N GLU A 122 0.09 2.52 10.30
CA GLU A 122 1.00 3.47 10.96
C GLU A 122 2.43 2.89 11.08
N ASN A 123 2.58 1.60 11.39
CA ASN A 123 3.88 0.93 11.52
C ASN A 123 4.61 0.67 10.19
N GLU A 124 4.09 1.17 9.08
CA GLU A 124 4.64 1.07 7.72
C GLU A 124 4.92 2.47 7.14
N SER A 125 5.11 3.44 8.04
CA SER A 125 5.38 4.83 7.69
C SER A 125 6.69 5.00 6.92
N LEU A 126 6.79 6.12 6.20
CA LEU A 126 7.95 6.45 5.38
C LEU A 126 8.99 7.21 6.19
N HIS A 127 10.22 6.71 6.25
CA HIS A 127 11.33 7.33 6.98
C HIS A 127 12.30 8.00 6.03
N LEU A 128 12.45 9.31 6.20
CA LEU A 128 13.15 10.19 5.28
C LEU A 128 14.60 10.42 5.71
N SER A 129 15.50 10.40 4.73
CA SER A 129 16.83 10.99 4.88
C SER A 129 16.73 12.51 5.01
N LEU A 130 17.83 13.16 5.41
CA LEU A 130 17.87 14.62 5.52
C LEU A 130 17.52 15.31 4.19
N GLN A 131 18.06 14.81 3.08
CA GLN A 131 17.79 15.36 1.75
C GLN A 131 16.32 15.18 1.35
N GLU A 132 15.73 14.01 1.62
CA GLU A 132 14.33 13.74 1.29
C GLU A 132 13.38 14.57 2.14
N MET A 133 13.71 14.80 3.42
CA MET A 133 12.98 15.72 4.29
C MET A 133 12.94 17.13 3.70
N HIS A 134 14.08 17.65 3.22
CA HIS A 134 14.11 18.96 2.56
C HIS A 134 13.26 18.99 1.29
N ILE A 135 13.32 17.95 0.45
CA ILE A 135 12.49 17.87 -0.77
C ILE A 135 10.99 17.91 -0.43
N VAL A 136 10.57 17.19 0.62
CA VAL A 136 9.18 17.19 1.07
C VAL A 136 8.80 18.57 1.60
N GLN A 137 9.64 19.18 2.45
CA GLN A 137 9.37 20.52 2.98
C GLN A 137 9.26 21.56 1.85
N ASP A 138 10.17 21.54 0.89
CA ASP A 138 10.12 22.42 -0.28
C ASP A 138 8.79 22.23 -1.03
N CYS A 139 8.31 21.00 -1.21
CA CYS A 139 7.02 20.75 -1.85
C CYS A 139 5.84 21.33 -1.04
N LEU A 140 5.85 21.15 0.29
CA LEU A 140 4.83 21.69 1.18
C LEU A 140 4.80 23.22 1.12
N ASP A 141 5.97 23.86 1.17
CA ASP A 141 6.11 25.32 1.14
C ASP A 141 5.63 25.89 -0.19
N HIS A 142 6.01 25.29 -1.33
CA HIS A 142 5.51 25.71 -2.64
C HIS A 142 4.00 25.56 -2.78
N ILE A 143 3.41 24.47 -2.26
CA ILE A 143 1.96 24.28 -2.25
C ILE A 143 1.30 25.35 -1.39
N HIS A 144 1.87 25.67 -0.23
CA HIS A 144 1.35 26.71 0.65
C HIS A 144 1.38 28.09 0.00
N GLU A 145 2.49 28.46 -0.63
CA GLU A 145 2.62 29.72 -1.37
C GLU A 145 1.57 29.83 -2.49
N GLU A 146 1.31 28.74 -3.22
CA GLU A 146 0.28 28.73 -4.26
C GLU A 146 -1.13 28.88 -3.68
N LEU A 147 -1.41 28.29 -2.51
CA LEU A 147 -2.70 28.44 -1.81
C LEU A 147 -2.94 29.87 -1.30
N GLN A 148 -1.89 30.65 -1.05
CA GLN A 148 -2.01 32.05 -0.61
C GLN A 148 -2.28 33.04 -1.74
N ARG A 149 -2.16 32.62 -3.01
CA ARG A 149 -2.42 33.47 -4.17
C ARG A 149 -3.91 33.66 -4.41
N ASP A 150 -4.26 34.72 -5.12
CA ASP A 150 -5.63 34.94 -5.57
C ASP A 150 -6.11 33.77 -6.45
N ILE A 151 -7.33 33.30 -6.20
CA ILE A 151 -7.91 32.18 -6.93
C ILE A 151 -8.14 32.59 -8.39
N ASP A 152 -7.47 31.89 -9.29
CA ASP A 152 -7.59 32.04 -10.72
C ASP A 152 -7.92 30.67 -11.40
N PRO A 153 -8.16 30.64 -12.72
CA PRO A 153 -8.48 29.40 -13.43
C PRO A 153 -7.38 28.31 -13.40
N TYR A 154 -6.15 28.65 -12.98
CA TYR A 154 -4.99 27.78 -12.93
C TYR A 154 -4.62 27.32 -11.52
N SER A 155 -5.05 28.02 -10.46
CA SER A 155 -4.67 27.72 -9.07
C SER A 155 -4.89 26.24 -8.71
N LEU A 156 -6.09 25.69 -8.96
CA LEU A 156 -6.39 24.28 -8.68
C LEU A 156 -5.45 23.33 -9.43
N ARG A 157 -5.13 23.64 -10.69
CA ARG A 157 -4.22 22.82 -11.51
C ARG A 157 -2.80 22.85 -10.94
N LEU A 158 -2.30 24.01 -10.55
CA LEU A 158 -0.95 24.14 -9.98
C LEU A 158 -0.84 23.42 -8.63
N VAL A 159 -1.84 23.58 -7.76
CA VAL A 159 -1.93 22.83 -6.50
C VAL A 159 -1.98 21.31 -6.76
N SER A 160 -2.81 20.84 -7.71
CA SER A 160 -2.87 19.41 -8.04
C SER A 160 -1.54 18.86 -8.55
N VAL A 161 -0.80 19.62 -9.37
CA VAL A 161 0.53 19.22 -9.86
C VAL A 161 1.56 19.21 -8.72
N GLY A 162 1.51 20.18 -7.80
CA GLY A 162 2.37 20.19 -6.61
C GLY A 162 2.13 18.97 -5.72
N VAL A 163 0.85 18.64 -5.47
CA VAL A 163 0.46 17.43 -4.72
C VAL A 163 0.92 16.16 -5.45
N GLU A 164 0.73 16.07 -6.76
CA GLU A 164 1.21 14.94 -7.55
C GLU A 164 2.72 14.75 -7.42
N LEU A 165 3.50 15.83 -7.55
CA LEU A 165 4.95 15.79 -7.41
C LEU A 165 5.38 15.29 -6.01
N LEU A 166 4.73 15.78 -4.96
CA LEU A 166 4.97 15.32 -3.59
C LEU A 166 4.70 13.81 -3.45
N LEU A 167 3.57 13.33 -3.97
CA LEU A 167 3.19 11.91 -3.88
C LEU A 167 4.12 11.01 -4.73
N ASP A 168 4.57 11.48 -5.89
CA ASP A 168 5.56 10.79 -6.73
C ASP A 168 6.93 10.70 -6.01
N TYR A 169 7.34 11.73 -5.28
CA TYR A 169 8.51 11.65 -4.41
C TYR A 169 8.33 10.61 -3.30
N CYS A 170 7.17 10.57 -2.64
CA CYS A 170 6.87 9.55 -1.64
C CYS A 170 7.00 8.12 -2.21
N LEU A 171 6.50 7.86 -3.43
CA LEU A 171 6.71 6.57 -4.10
C LEU A 171 8.19 6.22 -4.24
N ARG A 172 8.99 7.17 -4.74
CA ARG A 172 10.43 7.00 -4.89
C ARG A 172 11.14 6.71 -3.56
N PHE A 173 10.72 7.37 -2.48
CA PHE A 173 11.32 7.19 -1.16
C PHE A 173 10.90 5.86 -0.52
N TYR A 174 9.69 5.38 -0.78
CA TYR A 174 9.26 4.03 -0.40
C TYR A 174 10.11 2.96 -1.10
N GLU A 175 10.33 3.06 -2.41
CA GLU A 175 11.21 2.15 -3.17
C GLU A 175 12.62 2.08 -2.54
N ARG A 176 13.19 3.22 -2.16
CA ARG A 176 14.45 3.26 -1.40
C ARG A 176 14.32 2.57 -0.04
N GLN A 177 13.26 2.84 0.72
CA GLN A 177 13.07 2.24 2.04
C GLN A 177 12.98 0.71 1.96
N PHE A 178 12.28 0.17 0.96
CA PHE A 178 12.26 -1.27 0.71
C PHE A 178 13.65 -1.81 0.39
N ALA A 179 14.42 -1.12 -0.45
CA ALA A 179 15.81 -1.51 -0.74
C ALA A 179 16.71 -1.52 0.51
N CYS A 180 16.53 -0.56 1.43
CA CYS A 180 17.24 -0.53 2.71
C CYS A 180 16.80 -1.64 3.68
N ARG A 181 15.59 -2.19 3.48
CA ARG A 181 14.98 -3.25 4.30
C ARG A 181 14.95 -4.60 3.59
N SER A 182 15.89 -4.86 2.67
CA SER A 182 15.93 -6.10 1.86
C SER A 182 15.87 -7.36 2.71
N ASP A 183 16.62 -7.40 3.82
CA ASP A 183 16.69 -8.59 4.67
C ASP A 183 15.33 -8.91 5.30
N ILE A 184 14.61 -7.88 5.76
CA ILE A 184 13.27 -8.00 6.35
C ILE A 184 12.26 -8.41 5.29
N CYS A 185 12.36 -7.83 4.08
CA CYS A 185 11.48 -8.18 2.96
C CYS A 185 11.66 -9.66 2.57
N GLN A 186 12.91 -10.16 2.56
CA GLN A 186 13.22 -11.56 2.33
C GLN A 186 12.66 -12.48 3.42
N GLU A 187 12.70 -12.07 4.69
CA GLU A 187 12.09 -12.82 5.80
C GLU A 187 10.56 -12.91 5.66
N TYR A 188 9.90 -11.82 5.27
CA TYR A 188 8.47 -11.83 4.96
C TYR A 188 8.17 -12.77 3.79
N LEU A 189 8.93 -12.70 2.70
CA LEU A 189 8.75 -13.60 1.56
C LEU A 189 9.00 -15.07 1.92
N ALA A 190 9.97 -15.37 2.80
CA ALA A 190 10.19 -16.71 3.31
C ALA A 190 8.97 -17.21 4.11
N THR A 191 8.35 -16.34 4.90
CA THR A 191 7.11 -16.64 5.64
C THR A 191 5.93 -16.89 4.70
N VAL A 192 5.79 -16.10 3.62
CA VAL A 192 4.80 -16.33 2.56
C VAL A 192 5.00 -17.73 1.96
N ASN A 193 6.22 -18.04 1.51
CA ASN A 193 6.53 -19.33 0.88
C ASN A 193 6.27 -20.52 1.81
N LYS A 194 6.66 -20.42 3.08
CA LYS A 194 6.42 -21.46 4.09
C LYS A 194 4.92 -21.66 4.34
N THR A 195 4.15 -20.57 4.42
CA THR A 195 2.70 -20.61 4.63
C THR A 195 2.00 -21.28 3.45
N LEU A 196 2.35 -20.90 2.22
CA LEU A 196 1.77 -21.48 1.01
C LEU A 196 2.13 -22.96 0.86
N TYR A 197 3.39 -23.33 1.11
CA TYR A 197 3.80 -24.75 1.06
C TYR A 197 2.99 -25.60 2.05
N ARG A 198 2.85 -25.12 3.30
CA ARG A 198 2.03 -25.79 4.31
C ARG A 198 0.57 -25.89 3.85
N TYR A 199 0.01 -24.80 3.34
CA TYR A 199 -1.38 -24.77 2.87
C TYR A 199 -1.63 -25.79 1.73
N PHE A 200 -0.78 -25.79 0.70
CA PHE A 200 -0.93 -26.69 -0.43
C PHE A 200 -0.74 -28.18 -0.06
N SER A 201 -0.04 -28.47 1.04
CA SER A 201 0.11 -29.83 1.57
C SER A 201 -1.09 -30.36 2.36
N LEU A 202 -2.06 -29.50 2.70
CA LEU A 202 -3.25 -29.92 3.44
C LEU A 202 -4.21 -30.71 2.54
N CYS A 203 -4.96 -31.63 3.15
CA CYS A 203 -6.10 -32.27 2.50
C CYS A 203 -7.27 -31.29 2.34
N GLY A 204 -8.10 -31.50 1.33
CA GLY A 204 -9.26 -30.66 1.02
C GLY A 204 -9.09 -29.81 -0.23
N GLN A 205 -10.10 -29.03 -0.58
CA GLN A 205 -10.09 -28.12 -1.72
C GLN A 205 -9.26 -26.87 -1.40
N LYS A 206 -8.47 -26.40 -2.38
CA LYS A 206 -7.63 -25.21 -2.30
C LYS A 206 -8.18 -24.17 -3.27
N SER A 207 -8.07 -22.90 -2.87
CA SER A 207 -8.44 -21.75 -3.68
C SER A 207 -7.37 -20.66 -3.57
N LEU A 208 -7.43 -19.70 -4.49
CA LEU A 208 -6.53 -18.54 -4.45
C LEU A 208 -6.85 -17.65 -3.25
N GLU A 209 -8.14 -17.45 -3.00
CA GLU A 209 -8.69 -16.60 -1.94
C GLU A 209 -8.24 -17.11 -0.57
N ASP A 210 -8.36 -18.41 -0.33
CA ASP A 210 -7.89 -19.04 0.91
C ASP A 210 -6.36 -18.91 1.06
N GLY A 211 -5.62 -19.02 -0.04
CA GLY A 211 -4.18 -18.81 -0.06
C GLY A 211 -3.80 -17.40 0.38
N ILE A 212 -4.49 -16.38 -0.15
CA ILE A 212 -4.32 -14.97 0.21
C ILE A 212 -4.66 -14.77 1.69
N CYS A 213 -5.84 -15.18 2.13
CA CYS A 213 -6.29 -15.04 3.53
C CYS A 213 -5.31 -15.67 4.52
N ARG A 214 -4.73 -16.83 4.19
CA ARG A 214 -3.73 -17.50 5.05
C ARG A 214 -2.42 -16.73 5.13
N VAL A 215 -1.96 -16.18 4.01
CA VAL A 215 -0.73 -15.36 3.99
C VAL A 215 -0.94 -14.07 4.76
N GLU A 216 -2.06 -13.37 4.56
CA GLU A 216 -2.41 -12.16 5.30
C GLU A 216 -2.55 -12.43 6.81
N SER A 217 -3.12 -13.58 7.19
CA SER A 217 -3.21 -13.99 8.59
C SER A 217 -1.82 -14.29 9.20
N ALA A 218 -0.92 -14.91 8.44
CA ALA A 218 0.44 -15.21 8.90
C ALA A 218 1.30 -13.96 9.07
N LEU A 219 1.05 -12.92 8.28
CA LEU A 219 1.71 -11.61 8.34
C LEU A 219 0.72 -10.52 8.77
N SER A 220 -0.10 -10.84 9.77
CA SER A 220 -1.22 -9.98 10.21
C SER A 220 -0.80 -8.64 10.79
N THR A 221 0.50 -8.43 11.05
CA THR A 221 1.08 -7.14 11.45
C THR A 221 1.24 -6.17 10.29
N LEU A 222 1.20 -6.65 9.05
CA LEU A 222 1.30 -5.85 7.84
C LEU A 222 -0.08 -5.49 7.28
N SER A 223 -0.17 -4.38 6.55
CA SER A 223 -1.33 -4.10 5.70
C SER A 223 -1.31 -5.00 4.45
N PRO A 224 -2.48 -5.36 3.89
CA PRO A 224 -2.54 -6.09 2.62
C PRO A 224 -1.85 -5.35 1.46
N ALA A 225 -1.89 -4.02 1.46
CA ALA A 225 -1.24 -3.19 0.45
C ALA A 225 0.28 -3.26 0.57
N TYR A 226 0.83 -3.13 1.78
CA TYR A 226 2.27 -3.26 2.02
C TYR A 226 2.79 -4.67 1.74
N LEU A 227 2.04 -5.70 2.12
CA LEU A 227 2.39 -7.09 1.80
C LEU A 227 2.44 -7.34 0.28
N ASN A 228 1.48 -6.80 -0.49
CA ASN A 228 1.53 -6.87 -1.95
C ASN A 228 2.81 -6.22 -2.48
N GLU A 229 3.20 -5.09 -1.92
CA GLU A 229 4.37 -4.34 -2.34
C GLU A 229 5.69 -5.07 -2.05
N VAL A 230 5.82 -5.65 -0.85
CA VAL A 230 6.94 -6.52 -0.49
C VAL A 230 7.08 -7.66 -1.50
N VAL A 231 5.97 -8.33 -1.86
CA VAL A 231 6.01 -9.42 -2.85
C VAL A 231 6.33 -8.89 -4.25
N ARG A 232 5.82 -7.71 -4.62
CA ARG A 232 6.10 -7.07 -5.91
C ARG A 232 7.58 -6.75 -6.06
N ILE A 233 8.20 -6.16 -5.05
CA ILE A 233 9.61 -5.76 -5.07
C ILE A 233 10.53 -6.98 -5.11
N GLU A 234 10.24 -8.02 -4.31
CA GLU A 234 11.08 -9.21 -4.27
C GLU A 234 10.90 -10.14 -5.47
N THR A 235 9.75 -10.11 -6.15
CA THR A 235 9.40 -11.14 -7.16
C THR A 235 8.96 -10.61 -8.53
N GLY A 236 8.76 -9.30 -8.63
CA GLY A 236 8.21 -8.60 -9.79
C GLY A 236 6.72 -8.87 -10.03
N LYS A 237 5.97 -9.38 -9.04
CA LYS A 237 4.58 -9.85 -9.20
C LYS A 237 3.72 -9.46 -8.02
N MET A 238 2.44 -9.23 -8.27
CA MET A 238 1.48 -9.00 -7.19
C MET A 238 1.26 -10.29 -6.39
N LEU A 239 0.81 -10.20 -5.13
CA LEU A 239 0.65 -11.35 -4.23
C LEU A 239 -0.22 -12.44 -4.87
N ALA A 240 -1.37 -12.05 -5.46
CA ALA A 240 -2.28 -13.00 -6.09
C ALA A 240 -1.62 -13.75 -7.26
N GLU A 241 -0.84 -13.06 -8.09
CA GLU A 241 -0.10 -13.67 -9.20
C GLU A 241 1.00 -14.60 -8.71
N TYR A 242 1.73 -14.18 -7.67
CA TYR A 242 2.76 -14.98 -7.04
C TYR A 242 2.20 -16.27 -6.44
N ILE A 243 1.06 -16.20 -5.73
CA ILE A 243 0.37 -17.37 -5.18
C ILE A 243 -0.08 -18.32 -6.29
N ARG A 244 -0.66 -17.81 -7.38
CA ARG A 244 -1.04 -18.63 -8.55
C ARG A 244 0.17 -19.38 -9.11
N LEU A 245 1.32 -18.72 -9.24
CA LEU A 245 2.55 -19.38 -9.71
C LEU A 245 3.02 -20.45 -8.73
N LYS A 246 3.03 -20.17 -7.42
CA LYS A 246 3.41 -21.15 -6.40
C LYS A 246 2.48 -22.35 -6.38
N MET A 247 1.20 -22.14 -6.60
CA MET A 247 0.20 -23.21 -6.75
C MET A 247 0.53 -24.10 -7.96
N MET A 248 0.84 -23.50 -9.11
CA MET A 248 1.22 -24.25 -10.32
C MET A 248 2.57 -24.99 -10.16
N GLU A 249 3.55 -24.38 -9.49
CA GLU A 249 4.82 -25.05 -9.14
C GLU A 249 4.60 -26.26 -8.23
N TYR A 250 3.69 -26.15 -7.26
CA TYR A 250 3.33 -27.24 -6.37
C TYR A 250 2.63 -28.38 -7.12
N ILE A 251 1.65 -28.06 -7.97
CA ILE A 251 0.95 -29.03 -8.84
C ILE A 251 1.95 -29.81 -9.69
N LYS A 252 2.91 -29.11 -10.32
CA LYS A 252 3.97 -29.74 -11.13
C LYS A 252 4.80 -30.76 -10.35
N LYS A 253 5.15 -30.47 -9.10
CA LYS A 253 5.89 -31.40 -8.24
C LYS A 253 5.03 -32.63 -7.91
N ARG A 254 3.74 -32.43 -7.66
CA ARG A 254 2.82 -33.51 -7.29
C ARG A 254 2.55 -34.48 -8.44
N VAL A 255 2.32 -33.95 -9.65
CA VAL A 255 2.16 -34.75 -10.87
C VAL A 255 3.38 -35.64 -11.12
N ARG A 256 4.59 -35.14 -10.87
CA ARG A 256 5.85 -35.90 -11.06
C ARG A 256 6.11 -36.97 -10.01
N LYS A 257 5.60 -36.80 -8.78
CA LYS A 257 5.98 -37.63 -7.64
C LYS A 257 4.98 -38.75 -7.37
N ASP A 258 3.69 -38.48 -7.55
CA ASP A 258 2.64 -39.31 -6.98
C ASP A 258 1.83 -40.09 -8.03
N ASP A 259 2.23 -40.09 -9.32
CA ASP A 259 1.45 -40.61 -10.47
C ASP A 259 -0.06 -40.28 -10.38
N CYS A 260 -0.36 -39.13 -9.77
CA CYS A 260 -1.73 -38.76 -9.43
C CYS A 260 -2.46 -38.26 -10.67
N PRO A 261 -3.68 -38.74 -10.93
CA PRO A 261 -4.46 -38.33 -12.08
C PRO A 261 -4.75 -36.83 -12.03
N LEU A 262 -4.63 -36.17 -13.19
CA LEU A 262 -4.78 -34.73 -13.31
C LEU A 262 -6.19 -34.27 -12.90
N GLU A 263 -7.23 -35.10 -13.08
CA GLU A 263 -8.59 -34.75 -12.64
C GLU A 263 -8.70 -34.62 -11.13
N GLN A 264 -8.02 -35.49 -10.37
CA GLN A 264 -8.02 -35.41 -8.91
C GLN A 264 -7.33 -34.14 -8.44
N ILE A 265 -6.19 -33.81 -9.06
CA ILE A 265 -5.44 -32.58 -8.74
C ILE A 265 -6.27 -31.35 -9.11
N ALA A 266 -6.96 -31.36 -10.26
CA ALA A 266 -7.84 -30.27 -10.66
C ALA A 266 -8.94 -30.01 -9.63
N GLY A 267 -9.63 -31.06 -9.16
CA GLY A 267 -10.64 -30.95 -8.12
C GLY A 267 -10.08 -30.41 -6.80
N GLU A 268 -8.89 -30.88 -6.40
CA GLU A 268 -8.23 -30.39 -5.19
C GLU A 268 -7.84 -28.91 -5.27
N PHE A 269 -7.42 -28.41 -6.43
CA PHE A 269 -7.01 -27.00 -6.59
C PHE A 269 -8.13 -26.10 -7.11
N GLY A 270 -9.38 -26.54 -6.99
CA GLY A 270 -10.57 -25.73 -7.28
C GLY A 270 -10.80 -25.44 -8.77
N PHE A 271 -10.17 -26.20 -9.67
CA PHE A 271 -10.47 -26.13 -11.09
C PHE A 271 -11.77 -26.89 -11.37
N TYR A 272 -12.85 -26.16 -11.66
CA TYR A 272 -14.15 -26.74 -12.04
C TYR A 272 -14.06 -27.70 -13.23
N GLN A 273 -13.11 -27.46 -14.14
CA GLN A 273 -12.90 -28.26 -15.33
C GLN A 273 -11.42 -28.66 -15.43
N PRO A 274 -11.08 -29.96 -15.33
CA PRO A 274 -9.69 -30.43 -15.38
C PRO A 274 -8.91 -30.02 -16.62
N HIS A 275 -9.59 -29.84 -17.76
CA HIS A 275 -8.95 -29.43 -19.00
C HIS A 275 -8.34 -28.01 -18.92
N ILE A 276 -8.89 -27.11 -18.09
CA ILE A 276 -8.34 -25.77 -17.89
C ILE A 276 -6.97 -25.88 -17.22
N LEU A 277 -6.86 -26.74 -16.21
CA LEU A 277 -5.57 -27.02 -15.57
C LEU A 277 -4.58 -27.61 -16.60
N ALA A 278 -5.02 -28.52 -17.46
CA ALA A 278 -4.17 -29.10 -18.52
C ALA A 278 -3.67 -28.07 -19.54
N LEU A 279 -4.49 -27.07 -19.89
CA LEU A 279 -4.09 -25.96 -20.77
C LEU A 279 -3.08 -25.04 -20.10
N LEU A 280 -3.36 -24.60 -18.87
CA LEU A 280 -2.46 -23.75 -18.08
C LEU A 280 -1.12 -24.43 -17.82
N TYR A 281 -1.14 -25.73 -17.51
CA TYR A 281 0.06 -26.53 -17.29
C TYR A 281 0.94 -26.60 -18.54
N ARG A 282 0.32 -26.83 -19.72
CA ARG A 282 1.04 -26.83 -21.01
C ARG A 282 1.63 -25.47 -21.33
N GLN A 283 0.88 -24.39 -21.07
CA GLN A 283 1.34 -23.03 -21.33
C GLN A 283 2.54 -22.64 -20.45
N LEU A 284 2.53 -23.01 -19.16
CA LEU A 284 3.57 -22.62 -18.21
C LEU A 284 4.81 -23.53 -18.22
N PHE A 285 4.67 -24.82 -18.54
CA PHE A 285 5.75 -25.80 -18.42
C PHE A 285 6.13 -26.50 -19.72
N GLY A 286 5.45 -26.19 -20.83
CA GLY A 286 5.64 -26.86 -22.11
C GLY A 286 5.05 -28.27 -22.16
N HIS A 287 5.22 -28.94 -23.30
CA HIS A 287 4.91 -30.37 -23.43
C HIS A 287 5.94 -31.19 -22.63
N GLN A 288 5.52 -31.81 -21.53
CA GLN A 288 6.21 -33.00 -21.03
C GLN A 288 5.69 -34.19 -21.83
N SER A 289 6.61 -34.99 -22.37
CA SER A 289 6.34 -36.20 -23.15
C SER A 289 5.30 -37.08 -22.46
N GLU A 290 4.27 -37.43 -23.22
CA GLU A 290 3.30 -38.52 -23.06
C GLU A 290 3.56 -39.48 -21.89
N TYR A 291 3.24 -39.08 -20.67
CA TYR A 291 2.85 -40.02 -19.64
C TYR A 291 1.59 -39.47 -18.97
N SER A 292 0.47 -40.05 -19.41
CA SER A 292 -0.78 -40.11 -18.66
C SER A 292 -1.54 -38.79 -18.44
N ILE A 293 -1.63 -37.90 -19.44
CA ILE A 293 -2.43 -36.67 -19.30
C ILE A 293 -3.93 -36.89 -19.61
N LEU A 294 -4.29 -37.95 -20.33
CA LEU A 294 -5.68 -38.35 -20.54
C LEU A 294 -5.70 -39.87 -20.66
N THR A 295 -6.35 -40.57 -19.74
CA THR A 295 -6.89 -41.90 -20.11
C THR A 295 -7.80 -41.67 -21.31
N SER A 296 -7.46 -42.37 -22.40
CA SER A 296 -8.25 -42.53 -23.62
C SER A 296 -9.74 -42.49 -23.30
N ASP A 297 -10.46 -41.48 -23.81
CA ASP A 297 -11.78 -41.62 -24.43
C ASP A 297 -12.50 -40.28 -24.59
N TYR A 298 -11.88 -39.28 -25.20
CA TYR A 298 -12.64 -38.14 -25.72
C TYR A 298 -12.15 -37.74 -27.11
N LYS A 299 -12.93 -38.14 -28.12
CA LYS A 299 -12.82 -37.66 -29.50
C LYS A 299 -13.27 -36.20 -29.57
N LEU A 300 -12.41 -35.34 -30.10
CA LEU A 300 -12.77 -33.98 -30.52
C LEU A 300 -13.79 -34.10 -31.67
N ASN A 301 -14.99 -33.54 -31.46
CA ASN A 301 -15.83 -33.01 -32.52
C ASN A 301 -15.84 -31.48 -32.37
#